data_AF-A0A2A4K730-F1
#
_entry.id   AF-A0A2A4K730-F1
#
_cell.length_a   1.000
_cell.length_b   1.000
_cell.length_c   1.000
_cell.angle_alpha   90.00
_cell.angle_beta   90.00
_cell.angle_gamma   90.00
#
_symmetry.space_group_name_H-M   'P 1'
#
loop_
_entity.id
_entity.type
_entity.pdbx_description
1 polymer ?
#
loop_
_entity_poly.entity_id
_entity_poly.type
_entity_poly.pdbx_seq_one_letter_code
_entity_poly.pdbx_strand_id
1 'polypeptide(L)'
;MENERKNSKAEAADAKVIDLDYVLVHELGQFGRYQKVNLLLVSVPIIMSAFMSEYIFSAAAIPHRCQIHECQETGKLVADFNPEWLSGAIPPGNNVNGFDSCKRYQPVGGNGTLDYCPAQLFNSNVEQECDGFVYARDNSCVYDFDLGCQDWLRVLAGTLSSVGTLLVLPFAGYVSDTFGRRVALVISVTNLALFGVIRAFSVNYPMYLTLQLLQTTFGAGTLSSSYIFGNLTYLSPSMLR
;
A
#
# COMPACT_ATOMS: atom_id res chain seq x y z
N MET A 1 58.01 -32.33 25.48
CA MET A 1 56.58 -32.19 25.81
C MET A 1 56.21 -30.87 26.49
N GLU A 2 57.16 -30.14 27.10
CA GLU A 2 56.86 -28.84 27.74
C GLU A 2 56.95 -27.62 26.80
N ASN A 3 57.74 -27.71 25.73
CA ASN A 3 57.90 -26.64 24.74
C ASN A 3 56.72 -26.53 23.75
N GLU A 4 56.03 -27.63 23.42
CA GLU A 4 54.86 -27.58 22.53
C GLU A 4 53.62 -26.99 23.24
N ARG A 5 53.50 -27.18 24.56
CA ARG A 5 52.47 -26.50 25.38
C ARG A 5 52.70 -25.00 25.52
N LYS A 6 53.94 -24.52 25.42
CA LYS A 6 54.26 -23.08 25.42
C LYS A 6 53.94 -22.42 24.08
N ASN A 7 54.18 -23.12 22.96
CA ASN A 7 53.86 -22.63 21.62
C ASN A 7 52.33 -22.56 21.39
N SER A 8 51.60 -23.59 21.83
CA SER A 8 50.12 -23.60 21.75
C SER A 8 49.46 -22.54 22.66
N LYS A 9 50.07 -22.18 23.80
CA LYS A 9 49.60 -21.07 24.65
C LYS A 9 49.94 -19.68 24.11
N ALA A 10 51.01 -19.54 23.33
CA ALA A 10 51.37 -18.28 22.68
C ALA A 10 50.46 -18.00 21.48
N GLU A 11 50.11 -19.03 20.71
CA GLU A 11 49.19 -18.91 19.56
C GLU A 11 47.72 -18.72 19.99
N ALA A 12 47.31 -19.29 21.14
CA ALA A 12 46.00 -19.05 21.73
C ALA A 12 45.85 -17.66 22.39
N ALA A 13 46.93 -16.91 22.60
CA ALA A 13 46.90 -15.56 23.16
C ALA A 13 46.83 -14.47 22.08
N ASP A 14 47.14 -14.80 20.82
CA ASP A 14 47.00 -13.92 19.66
C ASP A 14 45.60 -14.00 19.03
N ALA A 15 44.85 -15.06 19.33
CA ALA A 15 43.39 -15.10 19.21
C ALA A 15 42.71 -14.27 20.31
N LYS A 16 43.29 -13.10 20.63
CA LYS A 16 42.63 -12.08 21.43
C LYS A 16 41.41 -11.68 20.62
N VAL A 17 40.25 -12.10 21.13
CA VAL A 17 38.90 -11.71 20.71
C VAL A 17 39.02 -10.38 19.97
N ILE A 18 38.89 -10.44 18.64
CA ILE A 18 38.66 -9.25 17.83
C ILE A 18 37.31 -8.75 18.32
N ASP A 19 37.36 -7.97 19.40
CA ASP A 19 36.19 -7.50 20.08
C ASP A 19 35.51 -6.59 19.09
N LEU A 20 34.26 -6.92 18.75
CA LEU A 20 33.53 -6.21 17.71
C LEU A 20 33.51 -4.71 18.04
N ASP A 21 33.43 -4.39 19.33
CA ASP A 21 33.52 -3.03 19.87
C ASP A 21 34.90 -2.37 19.63
N TYR A 22 36.01 -3.11 19.69
CA TYR A 22 37.33 -2.58 19.39
C TYR A 22 37.47 -2.23 17.89
N VAL A 23 36.94 -3.07 17.00
CA VAL A 23 36.91 -2.79 15.55
C VAL A 23 35.95 -1.65 15.22
N LEU A 24 34.77 -1.60 15.85
CA LEU A 24 33.83 -0.49 15.68
C LEU A 24 34.41 0.86 16.16
N VAL A 25 35.19 0.86 17.23
CA VAL A 25 35.73 2.10 17.82
C VAL A 25 37.02 2.56 17.13
N HIS A 26 37.91 1.64 16.73
CA HIS A 26 39.22 2.00 16.16
C HIS A 26 39.30 1.98 14.63
N GLU A 27 38.58 1.09 13.93
CA GLU A 27 38.62 1.02 12.46
C GLU A 27 37.48 1.83 11.81
N LEU A 28 36.29 1.86 12.44
CA LEU A 28 35.13 2.57 11.89
C LEU A 28 34.99 4.02 12.40
N GLY A 29 35.69 4.39 13.47
CA GLY A 29 35.71 5.76 14.01
C GLY A 29 34.37 6.23 14.60
N GLN A 30 34.43 7.17 15.53
CA GLN A 30 33.24 7.72 16.19
C GLN A 30 32.35 8.47 15.17
N PHE A 31 31.07 8.08 15.04
CA PHE A 31 30.10 8.70 14.12
C PHE A 31 30.10 10.23 14.25
N GLY A 32 30.59 10.91 13.21
CA GLY A 32 30.59 12.37 13.14
C GLY A 32 29.16 12.93 13.05
N ARG A 33 28.99 14.20 13.43
CA ARG A 33 27.68 14.90 13.35
C ARG A 33 27.10 14.85 11.93
N TYR A 34 27.93 15.02 10.91
CA TYR A 34 27.52 14.95 9.50
C TYR A 34 26.99 13.57 9.09
N GLN A 35 27.60 12.50 9.59
CA GLN A 35 27.20 11.12 9.30
C GLN A 35 25.84 10.80 9.94
N LYS A 36 25.60 11.28 11.17
CA LYS A 36 24.28 11.17 11.84
C LYS A 36 23.18 11.96 11.13
N VAL A 37 23.47 13.19 10.68
CA VAL A 37 22.50 14.01 9.93
C VAL A 37 22.17 13.35 8.59
N ASN A 38 23.16 12.85 7.86
CA ASN A 38 22.95 12.16 6.58
C ASN A 38 22.14 10.86 6.76
N LEU A 39 22.42 10.09 7.81
CA LEU A 39 21.65 8.90 8.16
C LEU A 39 20.18 9.23 8.47
N LEU A 40 19.94 10.30 9.23
CA LEU A 40 18.59 10.77 9.54
C LEU A 40 17.87 11.30 8.30
N LEU A 41 18.58 11.95 7.38
CA LEU A 41 18.01 12.44 6.12
C LEU A 41 17.58 11.29 5.19
N VAL A 42 18.30 10.16 5.23
CA VAL A 42 18.02 8.95 4.43
C VAL A 42 16.94 8.08 5.08
N SER A 43 16.79 8.11 6.42
CA SER A 43 15.74 7.34 7.10
C SER A 43 14.33 7.83 6.78
N VAL A 44 14.14 9.14 6.58
CA VAL A 44 12.86 9.75 6.20
C VAL A 44 12.27 9.13 4.92
N PRO A 45 12.96 9.10 3.76
CA PRO A 45 12.42 8.49 2.55
C PRO A 45 12.27 6.98 2.65
N ILE A 46 13.07 6.28 3.47
CA ILE A 46 12.86 4.84 3.75
C ILE A 46 11.51 4.63 4.44
N ILE A 47 11.23 5.39 5.50
CA ILE A 47 9.95 5.31 6.21
C ILE A 47 8.80 5.68 5.27
N MET A 48 8.93 6.74 4.48
CA MET A 48 7.90 7.14 3.51
C MET A 48 7.66 6.07 2.43
N SER A 49 8.70 5.40 1.96
CA SER A 49 8.55 4.32 0.98
C SER A 49 7.87 3.07 1.54
N ALA A 50 7.91 2.84 2.86
CA ALA A 50 7.13 1.76 3.49
C ALA A 50 5.61 1.98 3.33
N PHE A 51 5.17 3.23 3.22
CA PHE A 51 3.77 3.58 2.96
C PHE A 51 3.35 3.37 1.49
N MET A 52 4.25 2.96 0.59
CA MET A 52 3.89 2.62 -0.80
C MET A 52 2.84 1.51 -0.90
N SER A 53 2.76 0.64 0.12
CA SER A 53 1.77 -0.42 0.24
C SER A 53 0.41 0.05 0.78
N GLU A 54 0.19 1.35 0.95
CA GLU A 54 -1.09 1.94 1.37
C GLU A 54 -2.27 1.49 0.49
N TYR A 55 -2.02 1.20 -0.79
CA TYR A 55 -3.06 0.73 -1.72
C TYR A 55 -3.77 -0.52 -1.21
N ILE A 56 -3.13 -1.37 -0.39
CA ILE A 56 -3.73 -2.58 0.18
C ILE A 56 -4.87 -2.23 1.13
N PHE A 57 -4.69 -1.16 1.91
CA PHE A 57 -5.72 -0.67 2.83
C PHE A 57 -6.77 0.17 2.10
N SER A 58 -6.33 1.01 1.17
CA SER A 58 -7.22 1.88 0.40
C SER A 58 -8.13 1.10 -0.56
N ALA A 59 -7.67 -0.03 -1.12
CA ALA A 59 -8.46 -0.89 -2.02
C ALA A 59 -9.10 -2.10 -1.32
N ALA A 60 -9.09 -2.12 0.02
CA ALA A 60 -9.65 -3.22 0.79
C ALA A 60 -11.15 -3.37 0.53
N ALA A 61 -11.62 -4.63 0.55
CA ALA A 61 -13.03 -4.95 0.47
C ALA A 61 -13.77 -4.33 1.66
N ILE A 62 -14.73 -3.45 1.38
CA ILE A 62 -15.66 -2.94 2.37
C ILE A 62 -17.02 -3.61 2.20
N PRO A 63 -17.75 -3.86 3.31
CA PRO A 63 -19.13 -4.33 3.23
C PRO A 63 -19.97 -3.34 2.42
N HIS A 64 -20.57 -3.85 1.35
CA HIS A 64 -21.42 -3.09 0.46
C HIS A 64 -22.65 -3.93 0.13
N ARG A 65 -23.72 -3.23 -0.24
CA ARG A 65 -24.96 -3.82 -0.70
C ARG A 65 -25.52 -2.98 -1.84
N CYS A 66 -26.50 -3.51 -2.52
CA CYS A 66 -27.18 -2.79 -3.58
C CYS A 66 -27.99 -1.61 -3.03
N GLN A 67 -27.95 -0.51 -3.77
CA GLN A 67 -28.78 0.66 -3.50
C GLN A 67 -30.21 0.40 -3.98
N ILE A 68 -31.18 0.75 -3.14
CA ILE A 68 -32.61 0.49 -3.38
C ILE A 68 -33.33 1.83 -3.44
N HIS A 69 -33.43 2.37 -4.65
CA HIS A 69 -34.07 3.66 -4.90
C HIS A 69 -35.57 3.65 -4.55
N GLU A 70 -36.20 2.48 -4.64
CA GLU A 70 -37.62 2.27 -4.35
C GLU A 70 -37.94 2.48 -2.86
N CYS A 71 -36.95 2.33 -1.97
CA CYS A 71 -37.06 2.65 -0.54
C CYS A 71 -36.51 4.04 -0.20
N GLN A 72 -36.37 4.93 -1.19
CA GLN A 72 -35.90 6.31 -1.04
C GLN A 72 -34.42 6.43 -0.63
N GLU A 73 -33.59 5.45 -0.98
CA GLU A 73 -32.14 5.55 -0.82
C GLU A 73 -31.52 6.44 -1.92
N THR A 74 -31.04 7.62 -1.53
CA THR A 74 -30.48 8.61 -2.46
C THR A 74 -28.96 8.70 -2.43
N GLY A 75 -28.29 8.13 -1.43
CA GLY A 75 -26.85 8.27 -1.21
C GLY A 75 -26.11 6.95 -1.07
N LYS A 76 -24.79 7.00 -1.23
CA LYS A 76 -23.86 5.87 -1.01
C LYS A 76 -23.70 5.53 0.49
N LEU A 77 -24.07 6.45 1.37
CA LEU A 77 -24.05 6.29 2.82
C LEU A 77 -25.48 6.37 3.34
N VAL A 78 -25.82 5.44 4.22
CA VAL A 78 -27.14 5.34 4.87
C VAL A 78 -26.93 5.22 6.37
N ALA A 79 -27.84 5.81 7.16
CA ALA A 79 -27.78 5.77 8.62
C ALA A 79 -27.84 4.32 9.16
N ASP A 80 -28.74 3.52 8.60
CA ASP A 80 -28.87 2.10 8.90
C ASP A 80 -28.46 1.24 7.70
N PHE A 81 -27.35 0.52 7.86
CA PHE A 81 -26.83 -0.34 6.80
C PHE A 81 -27.70 -1.60 6.58
N ASN A 82 -28.30 -2.16 7.63
CA ASN A 82 -29.14 -3.38 7.56
C ASN A 82 -30.53 -3.14 8.19
N PRO A 83 -31.45 -2.48 7.48
CA PRO A 83 -32.83 -2.34 7.96
C PRO A 83 -33.60 -3.68 7.85
N GLU A 84 -34.65 -3.85 8.65
CA GLU A 84 -35.42 -5.11 8.69
C GLU A 84 -36.07 -5.47 7.33
N TRP A 85 -36.48 -4.45 6.56
CA TRP A 85 -37.08 -4.62 5.25
C TRP A 85 -36.12 -5.12 4.17
N LEU A 86 -34.79 -5.06 4.42
CA LEU A 86 -33.77 -5.47 3.45
C LEU A 86 -33.90 -6.93 3.03
N SER A 87 -34.40 -7.77 3.94
CA SER A 87 -34.65 -9.20 3.70
C SER A 87 -35.65 -9.51 2.59
N GLY A 88 -36.55 -8.57 2.27
CA GLY A 88 -37.47 -8.69 1.15
C GLY A 88 -36.92 -8.17 -0.18
N ALA A 89 -35.86 -7.35 -0.14
CA ALA A 89 -35.35 -6.62 -1.30
C ALA A 89 -34.05 -7.20 -1.88
N ILE A 90 -33.26 -7.89 -1.06
CA ILE A 90 -32.00 -8.51 -1.46
C ILE A 90 -32.05 -10.02 -1.18
N PRO A 91 -31.64 -10.88 -2.14
CA PRO A 91 -31.57 -12.31 -1.90
C PRO A 91 -30.56 -12.67 -0.79
N PRO A 92 -30.80 -13.76 -0.04
CA PRO A 92 -29.83 -14.24 0.93
C PRO A 92 -28.55 -14.68 0.22
N GLY A 93 -27.40 -14.29 0.78
CA GLY A 93 -26.09 -14.55 0.20
C GLY A 93 -25.09 -15.08 1.23
N ASN A 94 -23.96 -15.58 0.75
CA ASN A 94 -22.92 -16.18 1.59
C ASN A 94 -22.01 -15.17 2.30
N ASN A 95 -22.37 -13.88 2.30
CA ASN A 95 -21.57 -12.83 2.91
C ASN A 95 -21.80 -12.74 4.42
N VAL A 96 -20.92 -12.02 5.13
CA VAL A 96 -20.96 -11.82 6.59
C VAL A 96 -22.31 -11.27 7.09
N ASN A 97 -23.02 -10.52 6.24
CA ASN A 97 -24.32 -9.93 6.56
C ASN A 97 -25.52 -10.82 6.19
N GLY A 98 -25.29 -12.02 5.64
CA GLY A 98 -26.34 -12.96 5.21
C GLY A 98 -27.07 -12.58 3.92
N PHE A 99 -26.68 -11.48 3.27
CA PHE A 99 -27.27 -10.98 2.02
C PHE A 99 -26.27 -11.02 0.86
N ASP A 100 -26.78 -11.13 -0.37
CA ASP A 100 -25.96 -10.96 -1.56
C ASP A 100 -25.59 -9.48 -1.73
N SER A 101 -24.34 -9.18 -2.09
CA SER A 101 -23.85 -7.82 -2.23
C SER A 101 -24.02 -7.27 -3.64
N CYS A 102 -24.25 -8.15 -4.62
CA CYS A 102 -24.19 -7.82 -6.06
C CYS A 102 -25.48 -8.03 -6.83
N LYS A 103 -26.52 -8.55 -6.16
CA LYS A 103 -27.81 -8.81 -6.77
C LYS A 103 -28.92 -8.23 -5.91
N ARG A 104 -30.00 -7.82 -6.56
CA ARG A 104 -31.23 -7.34 -5.91
C ARG A 104 -32.46 -7.95 -6.58
N TYR A 105 -33.59 -7.92 -5.90
CA TYR A 105 -34.87 -8.32 -6.50
C TYR A 105 -35.46 -7.19 -7.37
N GLN A 106 -36.14 -7.57 -8.45
CA GLN A 106 -36.75 -6.61 -9.36
C GLN A 106 -37.94 -5.88 -8.72
N PRO A 107 -38.05 -4.54 -8.84
CA PRO A 107 -39.20 -3.80 -8.32
C PRO A 107 -40.47 -4.05 -9.16
N VAL A 108 -41.60 -4.28 -8.50
CA VAL A 108 -42.91 -4.54 -9.14
C VAL A 108 -43.73 -3.25 -9.32
N GLY A 109 -43.39 -2.19 -8.58
CA GLY A 109 -43.93 -0.84 -8.76
C GLY A 109 -44.29 -0.16 -7.43
N GLY A 110 -44.04 1.15 -7.36
CA GLY A 110 -44.30 2.01 -6.19
C GLY A 110 -43.01 2.56 -5.56
N ASN A 111 -43.13 3.71 -4.88
CA ASN A 111 -42.06 4.27 -4.06
C ASN A 111 -42.47 4.11 -2.59
N GLY A 112 -41.64 3.42 -1.81
CA GLY A 112 -41.71 3.36 -0.36
C GLY A 112 -40.99 4.54 0.30
N THR A 113 -40.97 4.53 1.62
CA THR A 113 -40.16 5.44 2.46
C THR A 113 -39.09 4.63 3.17
N LEU A 114 -38.02 5.28 3.66
CA LEU A 114 -36.94 4.62 4.40
C LEU A 114 -37.44 3.83 5.63
N ASP A 115 -38.47 4.35 6.31
CA ASP A 115 -39.07 3.74 7.51
C ASP A 115 -40.11 2.67 7.19
N TYR A 116 -40.71 2.72 6.00
CA TYR A 116 -41.73 1.78 5.56
C TYR A 116 -41.48 1.38 4.11
N CYS A 117 -40.72 0.28 3.96
CA CYS A 117 -40.50 -0.38 2.68
C CYS A 117 -41.08 -1.81 2.71
N PRO A 118 -42.31 -2.02 2.21
CA PRO A 118 -42.92 -3.34 2.17
C PRO A 118 -42.20 -4.31 1.23
N ALA A 119 -42.01 -5.56 1.65
CA ALA A 119 -41.41 -6.61 0.81
C ALA A 119 -42.23 -6.89 -0.48
N GLN A 120 -43.53 -6.54 -0.51
CA GLN A 120 -44.36 -6.68 -1.71
C GLN A 120 -43.95 -5.75 -2.87
N LEU A 121 -43.08 -4.75 -2.61
CA LEU A 121 -42.51 -3.89 -3.65
C LEU A 121 -41.54 -4.64 -4.56
N PHE A 122 -41.01 -5.78 -4.11
CA PHE A 122 -39.97 -6.54 -4.79
C PHE A 122 -40.47 -7.92 -5.21
N ASN A 123 -40.10 -8.36 -6.41
CA ASN A 123 -40.39 -9.70 -6.89
C ASN A 123 -39.26 -10.65 -6.50
N SER A 124 -39.47 -11.46 -5.47
CA SER A 124 -38.47 -12.43 -5.00
C SER A 124 -38.13 -13.55 -6.01
N ASN A 125 -38.86 -13.63 -7.14
CA ASN A 125 -38.60 -14.64 -8.18
C ASN A 125 -37.65 -14.14 -9.29
N VAL A 126 -37.38 -12.83 -9.35
CA VAL A 126 -36.56 -12.23 -10.42
C VAL A 126 -35.41 -11.46 -9.79
N GLU A 127 -34.20 -11.96 -10.00
CA GLU A 127 -32.95 -11.30 -9.61
C GLU A 127 -32.46 -10.37 -10.73
N GLN A 128 -31.93 -9.22 -10.35
CA GLN A 128 -31.33 -8.22 -11.23
C GLN A 128 -29.97 -7.77 -10.68
N GLU A 129 -29.08 -7.35 -11.59
CA GLU A 129 -27.83 -6.65 -11.24
C GLU A 129 -28.13 -5.28 -10.60
N CYS A 130 -27.17 -4.79 -9.82
CA CYS A 130 -27.35 -3.57 -9.04
C CYS A 130 -26.89 -2.33 -9.81
N ASP A 131 -27.75 -1.32 -9.84
CA ASP A 131 -27.50 -0.06 -10.55
C ASP A 131 -26.55 0.88 -9.77
N GLY A 132 -26.43 0.67 -8.46
CA GLY A 132 -25.56 1.43 -7.56
C GLY A 132 -25.39 0.71 -6.22
N PHE A 133 -24.45 1.19 -5.41
CA PHE A 133 -24.07 0.55 -4.15
C PHE A 133 -24.16 1.50 -2.95
N VAL A 134 -24.56 0.92 -1.82
CA VAL A 134 -24.47 1.52 -0.49
C VAL A 134 -23.34 0.86 0.27
N TYR A 135 -22.52 1.67 0.91
CA TYR A 135 -21.33 1.25 1.62
C TYR A 135 -21.47 1.49 3.12
N ALA A 136 -20.93 0.57 3.93
CA ALA A 136 -20.92 0.73 5.38
C ALA A 136 -19.91 1.78 5.87
N ARG A 137 -18.91 2.13 5.04
CA ARG A 137 -17.83 3.07 5.36
C ARG A 137 -17.42 3.88 4.14
N ASP A 138 -16.91 5.08 4.37
CA ASP A 138 -16.46 6.07 3.38
C ASP A 138 -14.94 6.16 3.23
N ASN A 139 -14.17 5.39 4.00
CA ASN A 139 -12.72 5.51 4.10
C ASN A 139 -11.92 4.63 3.11
N SER A 140 -12.46 4.36 1.93
CA SER A 140 -11.88 3.42 0.96
C SER A 140 -12.05 3.91 -0.47
N CYS A 141 -11.05 3.62 -1.31
CA CYS A 141 -11.07 3.84 -2.75
C CYS A 141 -12.26 3.14 -3.42
N VAL A 142 -12.75 2.04 -2.83
CA VAL A 142 -13.95 1.31 -3.29
C VAL A 142 -15.21 2.17 -3.21
N TYR A 143 -15.32 3.01 -2.17
CA TYR A 143 -16.44 3.93 -1.98
C TYR A 143 -16.38 5.10 -2.98
N ASP A 144 -15.19 5.68 -3.16
CA ASP A 144 -14.99 6.83 -4.05
C ASP A 144 -15.32 6.49 -5.50
N PHE A 145 -14.82 5.35 -6.00
CA PHE A 145 -14.96 4.93 -7.40
C PHE A 145 -16.07 3.91 -7.67
N ASP A 146 -16.90 3.59 -6.67
CA ASP A 146 -18.07 2.70 -6.80
C ASP A 146 -17.74 1.28 -7.30
N LEU A 147 -16.72 0.66 -6.69
CA LEU A 147 -16.10 -0.59 -7.15
C LEU A 147 -16.64 -1.84 -6.43
N GLY A 148 -17.86 -1.80 -5.89
CA GLY A 148 -18.40 -2.84 -4.99
C GLY A 148 -18.24 -4.25 -5.56
N CYS A 149 -18.97 -4.52 -6.65
CA CYS A 149 -18.98 -5.82 -7.32
C CYS A 149 -17.96 -5.97 -8.44
N GLN A 150 -17.01 -5.04 -8.53
CA GLN A 150 -15.98 -5.04 -9.56
C GLN A 150 -14.64 -5.53 -8.98
N ASP A 151 -14.64 -6.77 -8.50
CA ASP A 151 -13.50 -7.41 -7.82
C ASP A 151 -12.23 -7.39 -8.66
N TRP A 152 -12.38 -7.60 -9.96
CA TRP A 152 -11.28 -7.61 -10.92
C TRP A 152 -10.55 -6.26 -10.98
N LEU A 153 -11.24 -5.12 -10.80
CA LEU A 153 -10.61 -3.80 -10.76
C LEU A 153 -9.77 -3.62 -9.50
N ARG A 154 -10.21 -4.17 -8.36
CA ARG A 154 -9.46 -4.13 -7.11
C ARG A 154 -8.19 -4.96 -7.22
N VAL A 155 -8.29 -6.15 -7.82
CA VAL A 155 -7.12 -6.99 -8.14
C VAL A 155 -6.18 -6.28 -9.12
N LEU A 156 -6.73 -5.59 -10.13
CA LEU A 156 -5.98 -4.84 -11.13
C LEU A 156 -5.06 -3.78 -10.50
N ALA A 157 -5.51 -3.07 -9.46
CA ALA A 157 -4.67 -2.11 -8.73
C ALA A 157 -3.43 -2.78 -8.12
N GLY A 158 -3.58 -3.98 -7.55
CA GLY A 158 -2.48 -4.75 -6.99
C GLY A 158 -1.53 -5.30 -8.05
N THR A 159 -2.05 -5.82 -9.17
CA THR A 159 -1.21 -6.28 -10.28
C THR A 159 -0.44 -5.14 -10.93
N LEU A 160 -1.05 -3.98 -11.17
CA LEU A 160 -0.35 -2.80 -11.71
C LEU A 160 0.75 -2.29 -10.76
N SER A 161 0.48 -2.28 -9.44
CA SER A 161 1.49 -1.96 -8.44
C SER A 161 2.71 -2.90 -8.53
N SER A 162 2.44 -4.19 -8.71
CA SER A 162 3.48 -5.23 -8.86
C SER A 162 4.25 -5.09 -10.17
N VAL A 163 3.56 -4.83 -11.29
CA VAL A 163 4.17 -4.59 -12.61
C VAL A 163 5.07 -3.36 -12.57
N GLY A 164 4.63 -2.25 -11.98
CA GLY A 164 5.46 -1.05 -11.85
C GLY A 164 6.71 -1.29 -11.00
N THR A 165 6.60 -2.11 -9.95
CA THR A 165 7.77 -2.53 -9.17
C THR A 165 8.76 -3.37 -10.00
N LEU A 166 8.28 -4.22 -10.91
CA LEU A 166 9.16 -4.96 -11.83
C LEU A 166 9.87 -4.03 -12.82
N LEU A 167 9.15 -3.04 -13.35
CA LEU A 167 9.72 -2.03 -14.26
C LEU A 167 10.77 -1.16 -13.55
N VAL A 168 10.71 -1.02 -12.22
CA VAL A 168 11.65 -0.20 -11.47
C VAL A 168 13.10 -0.64 -11.65
N LEU A 169 13.37 -1.94 -11.80
CA LEU A 169 14.72 -2.50 -11.83
C LEU A 169 15.56 -1.95 -13.01
N PRO A 170 15.12 -2.07 -14.28
CA PRO A 170 15.86 -1.49 -15.40
C PRO A 170 15.92 0.04 -15.34
N PHE A 171 14.85 0.71 -14.89
CA PHE A 171 14.85 2.17 -14.77
C PHE A 171 15.83 2.67 -13.71
N ALA A 172 15.81 2.09 -12.51
CA ALA A 172 16.71 2.44 -11.43
C ALA A 172 18.17 2.10 -11.76
N GLY A 173 18.42 0.99 -12.46
CA GLY A 173 19.74 0.65 -12.98
C GLY A 173 20.27 1.71 -13.94
N TYR A 174 19.50 2.04 -14.98
CA TYR A 174 19.88 3.05 -15.96
C TYR A 174 20.13 4.42 -15.33
N VAL A 175 19.24 4.87 -14.43
CA VAL A 175 19.36 6.18 -13.77
C VAL A 175 20.55 6.21 -12.80
N SER A 176 20.78 5.12 -12.05
CA SER A 176 21.93 5.00 -11.13
C SER A 176 23.25 5.10 -11.88
N ASP A 177 23.34 4.46 -13.04
CA ASP A 177 24.57 4.37 -13.83
C ASP A 177 24.88 5.67 -14.59
N THR A 178 23.85 6.46 -14.94
CA THR A 178 24.00 7.69 -15.75
C THR A 178 24.13 8.96 -14.92
N PHE A 179 23.28 9.15 -13.90
CA PHE A 179 23.22 10.39 -13.12
C PHE A 179 23.94 10.30 -11.77
N GLY A 180 24.42 9.10 -11.41
CA GLY A 180 25.04 8.83 -10.13
C GLY A 180 24.02 8.62 -9.00
N ARG A 181 24.41 7.81 -8.02
CA ARG A 181 23.53 7.28 -6.97
C ARG A 181 22.85 8.34 -6.08
N ARG A 182 23.49 9.49 -5.86
CA ARG A 182 22.91 10.59 -5.04
C ARG A 182 21.82 11.36 -5.78
N VAL A 183 21.99 11.59 -7.07
CA VAL A 183 21.00 12.29 -7.91
C VAL A 183 19.81 11.37 -8.18
N ALA A 184 20.06 10.08 -8.42
CA ALA A 184 19.03 9.06 -8.55
C ALA A 184 18.06 9.05 -7.35
N LEU A 185 18.60 9.12 -6.12
CA LEU A 185 17.79 9.21 -4.90
C LEU A 185 16.86 10.41 -4.87
N VAL A 186 17.40 11.61 -5.12
CA VAL A 186 16.61 12.85 -5.08
C VAL A 186 15.52 12.83 -6.14
N ILE A 187 15.84 12.35 -7.35
CA ILE A 187 14.87 12.22 -8.44
C ILE A 187 13.75 11.23 -8.06
N SER A 188 14.09 10.05 -7.54
CA SER A 188 13.08 9.06 -7.14
C SER A 188 12.17 9.56 -6.03
N VAL A 189 12.72 10.19 -4.99
CA VAL A 189 11.92 10.76 -3.88
C VAL A 189 11.01 11.88 -4.37
N THR A 190 11.51 12.75 -5.25
CA THR A 190 10.72 13.87 -5.79
C THR A 190 9.58 13.36 -6.66
N ASN A 191 9.84 12.39 -7.54
CA ASN A 191 8.80 11.77 -8.38
C ASN A 191 7.78 11.02 -7.52
N LEU A 192 8.24 10.29 -6.50
CA LEU A 192 7.38 9.60 -5.56
C LEU A 192 6.40 10.58 -4.88
N ALA A 193 6.90 11.70 -4.36
CA ALA A 193 6.08 12.72 -3.73
C ALA A 193 5.10 13.36 -4.74
N LEU A 194 5.59 13.72 -5.93
CA LEU A 194 4.78 14.36 -6.97
C LEU A 194 3.61 13.45 -7.42
N PHE A 195 3.91 12.21 -7.81
CA PHE A 195 2.87 11.28 -8.26
C PHE A 195 1.94 10.86 -7.13
N GLY A 196 2.44 10.72 -5.90
CA GLY A 196 1.61 10.45 -4.72
C GLY A 196 0.60 11.57 -4.44
N VAL A 197 1.03 12.84 -4.50
CA VAL A 197 0.12 13.99 -4.32
C VAL A 197 -0.90 14.06 -5.46
N ILE A 198 -0.49 13.89 -6.71
CA ILE A 198 -1.42 13.93 -7.85
C ILE A 198 -2.44 12.79 -7.76
N ARG A 199 -2.01 11.60 -7.30
CA ARG A 199 -2.88 10.44 -7.09
C ARG A 199 -3.95 10.70 -6.02
N ALA A 200 -3.61 11.44 -4.97
CA ALA A 200 -4.58 11.82 -3.93
C ALA A 200 -5.74 12.69 -4.47
N PHE A 201 -5.52 13.44 -5.55
CA PHE A 201 -6.54 14.24 -6.24
C PHE A 201 -7.15 13.53 -7.46
N SER A 202 -6.99 12.22 -7.59
CA SER A 202 -7.55 11.47 -8.72
C SER A 202 -9.08 11.50 -8.70
N VAL A 203 -9.66 11.91 -9.82
CA VAL A 203 -11.13 12.00 -9.99
C VAL A 203 -11.73 10.77 -10.67
N ASN A 204 -10.89 10.00 -11.37
CA ASN A 204 -11.30 8.82 -12.14
C ASN A 204 -10.46 7.62 -11.74
N TYR A 205 -11.08 6.44 -11.72
CA TYR A 205 -10.37 5.19 -11.42
C TYR A 205 -9.19 4.88 -12.37
N PRO A 206 -9.30 5.02 -13.70
CA PRO A 206 -8.15 4.82 -14.59
C PRO A 206 -7.00 5.81 -14.31
N MET A 207 -7.31 7.04 -13.91
CA MET A 207 -6.29 8.02 -13.51
C MET A 207 -5.58 7.58 -12.23
N TYR A 208 -6.33 7.08 -11.24
CA TYR A 208 -5.75 6.50 -10.02
C TYR A 208 -4.81 5.33 -10.34
N LEU A 209 -5.22 4.42 -11.23
CA LEU A 209 -4.42 3.26 -11.63
C LEU A 209 -3.14 3.64 -12.39
N THR A 210 -3.22 4.56 -13.33
CA THR A 210 -2.03 5.01 -14.10
C THR A 210 -1.05 5.74 -13.20
N LEU A 211 -1.54 6.61 -12.31
CA LEU A 211 -0.69 7.30 -11.34
C LEU A 211 -0.06 6.33 -10.33
N GLN A 212 -0.79 5.29 -9.89
CA GLN A 212 -0.24 4.23 -9.06
C GLN A 212 0.91 3.52 -9.78
N LEU A 213 0.72 3.15 -11.06
CA LEU A 213 1.75 2.49 -11.86
C LEU A 213 2.99 3.39 -12.05
N LEU A 214 2.78 4.68 -12.34
CA LEU A 214 3.88 5.65 -12.47
C LEU A 214 4.60 5.85 -11.14
N GLN A 215 3.86 6.00 -10.04
CA GLN A 215 4.41 6.14 -8.70
C GLN A 215 5.28 4.94 -8.32
N THR A 216 4.84 3.71 -8.59
CA THR A 216 5.65 2.51 -8.29
C THR A 216 6.85 2.37 -9.21
N THR A 217 6.71 2.68 -10.50
CA THR A 217 7.79 2.60 -11.50
C THR A 217 8.92 3.63 -11.27
N PHE A 218 8.58 4.85 -10.84
CA PHE A 218 9.59 5.89 -10.61
C PHE A 218 10.00 6.02 -9.13
N GLY A 219 9.14 5.60 -8.20
CA GLY A 219 9.33 5.74 -6.76
C GLY A 219 10.03 4.57 -6.07
N ALA A 220 9.88 3.33 -6.54
CA ALA A 220 10.43 2.15 -5.83
C ALA A 220 11.97 2.05 -5.89
N GLY A 221 12.65 2.83 -6.74
CA GLY A 221 14.10 2.95 -6.77
C GLY A 221 14.68 3.61 -5.51
N THR A 222 13.82 4.24 -4.70
CA THR A 222 14.20 4.88 -3.44
C THR A 222 14.71 3.85 -2.42
N LEU A 223 14.07 2.68 -2.31
CA LEU A 223 14.47 1.65 -1.35
C LEU A 223 15.88 1.13 -1.66
N SER A 224 16.09 0.62 -2.87
CA SER A 224 17.39 0.08 -3.31
C SER A 224 18.49 1.13 -3.22
N SER A 225 18.24 2.34 -3.71
CA SER A 225 19.24 3.41 -3.67
C SER A 225 19.56 3.87 -2.24
N SER A 226 18.56 3.90 -1.34
CA SER A 226 18.76 4.28 0.07
C SER A 226 19.52 3.22 0.84
N TYR A 227 19.24 1.94 0.62
CA TYR A 227 20.00 0.85 1.23
C TYR A 227 21.48 0.92 0.84
N ILE A 228 21.77 1.19 -0.42
CA ILE A 228 23.15 1.21 -0.89
C ILE A 228 23.87 2.49 -0.43
N PHE A 229 23.18 3.64 -0.43
CA PHE A 229 23.74 4.89 0.10
C PHE A 229 23.97 4.83 1.62
N GLY A 230 23.09 4.15 2.36
CA GLY A 230 23.29 3.83 3.77
C GLY A 230 24.58 3.03 3.96
N ASN A 231 24.69 1.87 3.29
CA ASN A 231 25.90 1.03 3.36
C ASN A 231 27.18 1.79 2.99
N LEU A 232 27.16 2.60 1.93
CA LEU A 232 28.30 3.44 1.54
C LEU A 232 28.65 4.46 2.64
N THR A 233 27.65 5.07 3.28
CA THR A 233 27.89 6.02 4.39
C THR A 233 28.45 5.32 5.62
N TYR A 234 28.06 4.06 5.87
CA TYR A 234 28.59 3.24 6.97
C TYR A 234 30.00 2.71 6.72
N LEU A 235 30.36 2.41 5.47
CA LEU A 235 31.67 1.88 5.07
C LEU A 235 32.69 2.96 4.68
N SER A 236 32.23 4.20 4.47
CA SER A 236 33.06 5.37 4.15
C SER A 236 33.44 6.28 5.34
N PRO A 237 33.72 5.81 6.58
CA PRO A 237 34.52 6.59 7.52
C PRO A 237 35.96 6.82 7.02
N SER A 238 36.45 5.98 6.10
CA SER A 238 37.84 5.93 5.66
C SER A 238 38.23 6.86 4.50
N MET A 239 37.27 7.49 3.80
CA MET A 239 37.56 8.42 2.68
C MET A 239 37.52 9.91 3.07
N LEU A 240 37.33 10.24 4.34
CA LEU A 240 37.42 11.63 4.86
C LEU A 240 38.75 11.91 5.59
N ARG A 241 39.84 11.26 5.16
CA ARG A 241 41.20 11.62 5.55
C ARG A 241 42.05 11.93 4.34
#